data_AF-A0A0F9VYQ4-F1
#
_entry.id   AF-A0A0F9VYQ4-F1
#
_cell.length_a   1.000
_cell.length_b   1.000
_cell.length_c   1.000
_cell.angle_alpha   90.00
_cell.angle_beta   90.00
_cell.angle_gamma   90.00
#
_symmetry.space_group_name_H-M   'P 1'
#
loop_
_entity.id
_entity.type
_entity.pdbx_description
1 polymer ?
#
loop_
_entity_poly.entity_id
_entity_poly.type
_entity_poly.pdbx_seq_one_letter_code
_entity_poly.pdbx_strand_id
1 'polypeptide(L)'
;MSLHDAKVMELYSKGESCARVAHSDGCSETAMYHRLKSLGITMRSRSRANQIFPDSLFISLYNTGLSSSQIGRLLGVDSSTVTKRLHTLKFPLRSRGVAFRIRYTEEEFKQYFMIPSILDQLMELAGE
;
A
#
# COMPACT_ATOMS: atom_id res chain seq x y z
N MET A 1 -25.68 15.07 4.82
CA MET A 1 -24.53 14.24 4.42
C MET A 1 -24.10 14.71 3.03
N SER A 2 -22.89 15.22 2.87
CA SER A 2 -22.43 15.69 1.56
C SER A 2 -22.18 14.49 0.64
N LEU A 3 -22.39 14.64 -0.68
CA LEU A 3 -22.03 13.61 -1.67
C LEU A 3 -20.56 13.18 -1.56
N HIS A 4 -19.69 14.09 -1.12
CA HIS A 4 -18.28 13.82 -0.88
C HIS A 4 -18.07 12.90 0.32
N ASP A 5 -18.85 13.06 1.39
CA ASP A 5 -18.73 12.23 2.59
C ASP A 5 -19.08 10.77 2.29
N ALA A 6 -20.16 10.53 1.54
CA ALA A 6 -20.57 9.18 1.16
C ALA A 6 -19.49 8.46 0.33
N LYS A 7 -18.87 9.17 -0.62
CA LYS A 7 -17.77 8.63 -1.44
C LYS A 7 -16.53 8.31 -0.59
N VAL A 8 -16.17 9.18 0.34
CA VAL A 8 -15.07 8.96 1.29
C VAL A 8 -15.30 7.72 2.14
N MET A 9 -16.53 7.55 2.66
CA MET A 9 -16.88 6.36 3.45
C MET A 9 -16.82 5.08 2.64
N GLU A 10 -17.27 5.11 1.39
CA GLU A 10 -17.24 3.95 0.50
C GLU A 10 -15.80 3.54 0.18
N LEU A 11 -14.95 4.49 -0.22
CA LEU A 11 -13.53 4.24 -0.49
C LEU A 11 -12.82 3.69 0.75
N TYR A 12 -13.07 4.27 1.92
CA TYR A 12 -12.54 3.75 3.17
C TYR A 12 -13.09 2.35 3.49
N SER A 13 -14.35 2.06 3.21
CA SER A 13 -14.90 0.72 3.46
C SER A 13 -14.33 -0.34 2.51
N LYS A 14 -13.96 0.05 1.28
CA LYS A 14 -13.26 -0.80 0.30
C LYS A 14 -11.80 -1.12 0.67
N GLY A 15 -11.28 -0.55 1.76
CA GLY A 15 -9.93 -0.82 2.25
C GLY A 15 -8.91 0.26 1.88
N GLU A 16 -9.31 1.34 1.21
CA GLU A 16 -8.38 2.41 0.85
C GLU A 16 -7.75 3.08 2.07
N SER A 17 -6.49 3.50 1.96
CA SER A 17 -5.80 4.21 3.03
C SER A 17 -6.29 5.65 3.16
N CYS A 18 -6.23 6.23 4.37
CA CYS A 18 -6.60 7.63 4.58
C CYS A 18 -5.83 8.56 3.63
N ALA A 19 -4.56 8.26 3.36
CA ALA A 19 -3.73 9.03 2.44
C ALA A 19 -4.24 8.97 0.99
N ARG A 20 -4.63 7.78 0.48
CA ARG A 20 -5.20 7.67 -0.88
C ARG A 20 -6.56 8.36 -0.99
N VAL A 21 -7.42 8.18 0.01
CA VAL A 21 -8.73 8.85 0.04
C VAL A 21 -8.56 10.36 0.12
N ALA A 22 -7.62 10.86 0.92
CA ALA A 22 -7.28 12.27 1.02
C ALA A 22 -6.73 12.82 -0.31
N HIS A 23 -5.84 12.09 -0.96
CA HIS A 23 -5.28 12.47 -2.27
C HIS A 23 -6.38 12.56 -3.34
N SER A 24 -7.29 11.59 -3.38
CA SER A 24 -8.43 11.60 -4.32
C SER A 24 -9.42 12.74 -4.05
N ASP A 25 -9.51 13.24 -2.82
CA ASP A 25 -10.39 14.33 -2.40
C ASP A 25 -9.68 15.70 -2.39
N GLY A 26 -8.38 15.74 -2.73
CA GLY A 26 -7.56 16.96 -2.68
C GLY A 26 -7.33 17.52 -1.27
N CYS A 27 -7.58 16.72 -0.23
CA CYS A 27 -7.47 17.11 1.16
C CYS A 27 -6.17 16.59 1.80
N SER A 28 -5.77 17.18 2.92
CA SER A 28 -4.66 16.63 3.72
C SER A 28 -5.11 15.36 4.46
N GLU A 29 -4.17 14.43 4.71
CA GLU A 29 -4.45 13.20 5.46
C GLU A 29 -5.03 13.50 6.85
N THR A 30 -4.52 14.55 7.51
CA THR A 30 -5.01 15.01 8.82
C THR A 30 -6.46 15.51 8.73
N ALA A 31 -6.80 16.29 7.69
CA ALA A 31 -8.18 16.73 7.48
C ALA A 31 -9.12 15.55 7.20
N MET A 32 -8.68 14.57 6.41
CA MET A 32 -9.42 13.35 6.14
C MET A 32 -9.62 12.51 7.41
N TYR A 33 -8.61 12.41 8.27
CA TYR A 33 -8.70 11.75 9.56
C TYR A 33 -9.78 12.38 10.46
N HIS A 34 -9.75 13.71 10.59
CA HIS A 34 -10.76 14.44 11.39
C HIS A 34 -12.15 14.31 10.78
N ARG A 35 -12.27 14.29 9.44
CA ARG A 35 -13.54 14.10 8.74
C ARG A 35 -14.11 12.70 9.00
N LEU A 36 -13.32 11.64 8.83
CA LEU A 36 -13.75 10.26 9.12
C LEU A 36 -14.18 10.08 10.58
N LYS A 37 -13.42 10.68 11.51
CA LYS A 37 -13.76 10.67 12.94
C LYS A 37 -15.06 11.41 13.25
N SER A 38 -15.28 12.57 12.60
CA SER A 38 -16.52 13.36 12.69
C SER A 38 -17.74 12.59 12.16
N LEU A 39 -17.56 11.78 11.11
CA LEU A 39 -18.59 10.91 10.55
C LEU A 39 -18.88 9.66 11.40
N GLY A 40 -18.22 9.48 12.55
CA GLY A 40 -18.45 8.36 13.46
C GLY A 40 -17.82 7.04 13.00
N ILE A 41 -16.91 7.07 12.01
CA ILE A 41 -16.23 5.86 11.55
C ILE A 41 -15.19 5.43 12.57
N THR A 42 -15.27 4.18 13.03
CA THR A 42 -14.23 3.57 13.87
C THR A 42 -12.95 3.41 13.07
N MET A 43 -11.94 4.21 13.41
CA MET A 43 -10.63 4.14 12.76
C MET A 43 -10.02 2.75 12.92
N ARG A 44 -9.50 2.19 11.83
CA ARG A 44 -8.78 0.91 11.89
C ARG A 44 -7.54 1.08 12.77
N SER A 45 -7.26 0.08 13.61
CA SER A 45 -5.99 0.05 14.34
C SER A 45 -4.83 -0.04 13.35
N ARG A 46 -3.65 0.44 13.75
CA ARG A 46 -2.44 0.37 12.91
C ARG A 46 -2.16 -1.06 12.43
N SER A 47 -2.47 -2.06 13.25
CA SER A 47 -2.36 -3.48 12.89
C SER A 47 -3.33 -3.87 11.76
N ARG A 48 -4.61 -3.46 11.86
CA ARG A 48 -5.62 -3.72 10.81
C ARG A 48 -5.34 -2.95 9.53
N ALA A 49 -4.88 -1.70 9.63
CA ALA A 49 -4.44 -0.92 8.47
C ALA A 49 -3.26 -1.59 7.77
N ASN A 50 -2.35 -2.19 8.54
CA ASN A 50 -1.25 -2.94 7.97
C ASN A 50 -1.66 -4.28 7.37
N GLN A 51 -2.88 -4.79 7.60
CA GLN A 51 -3.43 -6.06 7.10
C GLN A 51 -4.17 -5.94 5.76
N ILE A 52 -4.32 -4.72 5.21
CA ILE A 52 -5.13 -4.45 4.01
C ILE A 52 -4.65 -5.24 2.78
N PHE A 53 -3.34 -5.37 2.61
CA PHE A 53 -2.76 -6.09 1.48
C PHE A 53 -2.62 -7.59 1.77
N PRO A 54 -2.93 -8.47 0.80
CA PRO A 54 -2.73 -9.91 0.97
C PRO A 54 -1.24 -10.23 1.04
N ASP A 55 -0.88 -11.28 1.79
CA ASP A 55 0.51 -11.73 1.95
C ASP A 55 1.14 -12.18 0.63
N SER A 56 0.34 -12.76 -0.27
CA SER A 56 0.74 -13.17 -1.62
C SER A 56 1.30 -12.01 -2.43
N LEU A 57 0.71 -10.82 -2.31
CA LEU A 57 1.12 -9.63 -3.06
C LEU A 57 2.53 -9.17 -2.64
N PHE A 58 2.88 -9.25 -1.35
CA PHE A 58 4.24 -8.95 -0.90
C PHE A 58 5.28 -9.91 -1.47
N ILE A 59 4.95 -11.21 -1.54
CA ILE A 59 5.83 -12.23 -2.10
C ILE A 59 6.04 -11.99 -3.60
N SER A 60 4.96 -11.75 -4.35
CA SER A 60 5.02 -11.47 -5.78
C SER A 60 5.89 -10.25 -6.09
N LEU A 61 5.69 -9.13 -5.38
CA LEU A 61 6.52 -7.93 -5.55
C LEU A 61 7.97 -8.14 -5.13
N TYR A 62 8.22 -8.95 -4.11
CA TYR A 62 9.59 -9.27 -3.72
C TYR A 62 10.30 -10.14 -4.76
N ASN A 63 9.57 -11.09 -5.37
CA ASN A 63 10.08 -11.96 -6.43
C ASN A 63 10.35 -11.22 -7.74
N THR A 64 9.61 -10.16 -8.06
CA THR A 64 9.93 -9.33 -9.23
C THR A 64 11.24 -8.56 -9.08
N GLY A 65 11.81 -8.49 -7.86
CA GLY A 65 13.10 -7.85 -7.60
C GLY A 65 12.99 -6.55 -6.81
N LEU A 66 11.79 -6.09 -6.48
CA LEU A 66 11.59 -4.89 -5.68
C LEU A 66 12.20 -5.04 -4.28
N SER A 67 12.78 -3.95 -3.77
CA SER A 67 13.23 -3.87 -2.39
C SER A 67 12.09 -3.63 -1.42
N SER A 68 12.25 -4.04 -0.15
CA SER A 68 11.25 -3.79 0.90
C SER A 68 10.85 -2.30 0.98
N SER A 69 11.79 -1.40 0.70
CA SER A 69 11.55 0.05 0.63
C SER A 69 10.73 0.46 -0.60
N GLN A 70 11.00 -0.11 -1.77
CA GLN A 70 10.21 0.13 -2.98
C GLN A 70 8.80 -0.45 -2.87
N ILE A 71 8.67 -1.65 -2.32
CA ILE A 71 7.37 -2.29 -2.02
C ILE A 71 6.58 -1.41 -1.05
N GLY A 72 7.24 -0.91 0.00
CA GLY A 72 6.62 0.02 0.95
C GLY A 72 6.10 1.28 0.27
N ARG A 73 6.92 1.91 -0.58
CA ARG A 73 6.52 3.10 -1.35
C ARG A 73 5.37 2.81 -2.32
N LEU A 74 5.39 1.66 -2.98
CA LEU A 74 4.36 1.26 -3.94
C LEU A 74 2.99 1.03 -3.26
N LEU A 75 3.00 0.39 -2.09
CA LEU A 75 1.79 0.04 -1.34
C LEU A 75 1.38 1.09 -0.31
N GLY A 76 2.18 2.15 -0.12
CA GLY A 76 1.98 3.14 0.94
C GLY A 76 2.15 2.57 2.36
N VAL A 77 2.95 1.51 2.52
CA VAL A 77 3.27 0.90 3.82
C VAL A 77 4.73 1.15 4.21
N ASP A 78 5.01 1.13 5.50
CA ASP A 78 6.40 1.29 5.95
C ASP A 78 7.26 0.08 5.56
N SER A 79 8.53 0.32 5.20
CA SER A 79 9.46 -0.73 4.78
C SER A 79 9.72 -1.79 5.86
N SER A 80 9.61 -1.42 7.14
CA SER A 80 9.69 -2.36 8.25
C SER A 80 8.47 -3.28 8.31
N THR A 81 7.30 -2.82 7.84
CA THR A 81 6.08 -3.64 7.76
C THR A 81 6.23 -4.72 6.71
N VAL A 82 6.79 -4.38 5.54
CA VAL A 82 7.11 -5.35 4.48
C VAL A 82 8.06 -6.43 5.01
N THR A 83 9.13 -6.00 5.67
CA THR A 83 10.14 -6.92 6.21
C THR A 83 9.57 -7.83 7.31
N LYS A 84 8.75 -7.27 8.21
CA LYS A 84 8.05 -8.05 9.25
C LYS A 84 7.11 -9.08 8.64
N ARG A 85 6.33 -8.72 7.61
CA ARG A 85 5.44 -9.67 6.92
C ARG A 85 6.21 -10.80 6.24
N LEU A 86 7.27 -10.49 5.50
CA LEU A 86 8.13 -11.51 4.89
C LEU A 86 8.74 -12.45 5.95
N HIS A 87 9.14 -11.92 7.11
CA HIS A 87 9.59 -12.72 8.25
C HIS A 87 8.48 -13.61 8.83
N THR A 88 7.28 -13.07 9.04
CA THR A 88 6.12 -13.83 9.53
C THR A 88 5.77 -14.97 8.58
N LEU A 89 5.88 -14.74 7.27
CA LEU A 89 5.65 -15.73 6.21
C LEU A 89 6.80 -16.73 6.06
N LYS A 90 7.89 -16.58 6.84
CA LYS A 90 9.13 -17.38 6.73
C LYS A 90 9.70 -17.41 5.30
N PHE A 91 9.47 -16.36 4.52
CA PHE A 91 9.99 -16.28 3.16
C PHE A 91 11.51 -16.08 3.19
N PRO A 92 12.30 -16.84 2.40
CA PRO A 92 13.74 -16.71 2.40
C PRO A 92 14.13 -15.32 1.87
N LEU A 93 14.63 -14.48 2.77
CA LEU A 93 15.17 -13.18 2.37
C LEU A 93 16.38 -13.39 1.47
N ARG A 94 16.41 -12.66 0.35
CA ARG A 94 17.53 -12.73 -0.59
C ARG A 94 18.80 -12.21 0.08
N SER A 95 19.93 -12.87 -0.22
CA SER A 95 21.23 -12.40 0.25
C SER A 95 21.54 -11.02 -0.35
N ARG A 96 22.40 -10.22 0.32
CA ARG A 96 22.75 -8.87 -0.17
C ARG A 96 23.29 -8.87 -1.59
N GLY A 97 24.04 -9.92 -1.99
CA GLY A 97 24.58 -10.05 -3.34
C GLY A 97 23.50 -10.25 -4.41
N VAL A 98 22.48 -11.06 -4.11
CA VAL A 98 21.33 -11.24 -5.01
C VAL A 98 20.48 -9.97 -5.04
N ALA A 99 20.23 -9.36 -3.88
CA ALA A 99 19.49 -8.09 -3.77
C ALA A 99 20.12 -7.00 -4.65
N PHE A 100 21.44 -6.89 -4.66
CA PHE A 100 22.16 -5.88 -5.43
C PHE A 100 22.01 -6.08 -6.93
N ARG A 101 22.00 -7.35 -7.39
CA ARG A 101 21.92 -7.69 -8.82
C ARG A 101 20.54 -7.49 -9.44
N ILE A 102 19.48 -7.70 -8.68
CA ILE A 102 18.08 -7.63 -9.17
C ILE A 102 17.36 -6.35 -8.76
N ARG A 103 18.09 -5.40 -8.16
CA ARG A 103 17.53 -4.13 -7.70
C ARG A 103 17.24 -3.24 -8.89
N TYR A 104 15.98 -2.84 -9.03
CA TYR A 104 15.60 -1.73 -9.90
C TYR A 104 16.24 -0.42 -9.43
N THR A 105 16.78 0.34 -10.38
CA THR A 105 17.15 1.74 -10.17
C THR A 105 15.92 2.57 -9.82
N GLU A 106 16.11 3.77 -9.27
CA GLU A 106 14.96 4.66 -8.99
C GLU A 106 14.21 5.06 -10.27
N GLU A 107 14.91 5.20 -11.38
CA GLU A 107 14.35 5.57 -12.67
C GLU A 107 13.47 4.45 -13.24
N GLU A 108 13.99 3.22 -13.28
CA GLU A 108 13.23 2.05 -13.69
C GLU A 108 12.02 1.83 -12.79
N PHE A 109 12.18 1.97 -11.46
CA PHE A 109 11.07 1.85 -10.53
C PHE A 109 9.95 2.85 -10.84
N LYS A 110 10.31 4.11 -11.13
CA LYS A 110 9.33 5.14 -11.49
C LYS A 110 8.65 4.83 -12.81
N GLN A 111 9.42 4.42 -13.81
CA GLN A 111 8.93 4.13 -15.14
C GLN A 111 8.01 2.91 -15.19
N TYR A 112 8.33 1.84 -14.46
CA TYR A 112 7.58 0.58 -14.49
C TYR A 112 6.52 0.46 -13.39
N PHE A 113 6.62 1.21 -12.28
CA PHE A 113 5.71 1.00 -11.14
C PHE A 113 5.05 2.27 -10.60
N MET A 114 5.55 3.48 -10.91
CA MET A 114 4.85 4.74 -10.55
C MET A 114 3.88 5.24 -11.63
N ILE A 115 3.33 4.32 -12.44
CA ILE A 115 2.19 4.63 -13.30
C ILE A 115 0.93 4.28 -12.51
N PRO A 116 -0.03 5.20 -12.29
CA PRO A 116 -1.26 4.93 -11.54
C PRO A 116 -2.01 3.67 -12.02
N SER A 117 -1.96 3.43 -13.33
CA SER A 117 -2.55 2.27 -14.00
C SER A 117 -2.03 0.91 -13.50
N ILE A 118 -0.77 0.82 -13.06
CA ILE A 118 -0.15 -0.45 -12.67
C ILE A 118 -0.57 -0.86 -11.26
N LEU A 119 -0.80 0.11 -10.37
CA LEU A 119 -1.30 -0.21 -9.03
C LEU A 119 -2.72 -0.79 -9.10
N ASP A 120 -3.57 -0.25 -9.98
CA ASP A 120 -4.91 -0.79 -10.20
C ASP A 120 -4.85 -2.20 -10.82
N GLN A 121 -4.02 -2.42 -11.84
CA GLN A 121 -3.83 -3.76 -12.43
C GLN A 121 -3.27 -4.79 -11.42
N LEU A 122 -2.35 -4.38 -10.54
CA LEU A 122 -1.79 -5.25 -9.52
C LEU A 122 -2.80 -5.59 -8.41
N MET A 123 -3.72 -4.66 -8.10
CA MET A 123 -4.80 -4.91 -7.16
C MET A 123 -5.87 -5.82 -7.75
N GLU A 124 -6.19 -5.69 -9.05
CA GLU A 124 -7.08 -6.62 -9.75
C GLU A 124 -6.50 -8.05 -9.80
N LEU A 125 -5.23 -8.20 -10.15
CA LEU A 125 -4.55 -9.50 -10.21
C LEU A 125 -4.38 -10.19 -8.85
N ALA A 126 -4.38 -9.44 -7.75
CA ALA A 126 -4.27 -9.99 -6.39
C ALA A 126 -5.64 -10.18 -5.71
N GLY A 127 -6.73 -9.81 -6.39
CA GLY A 127 -8.10 -9.87 -5.89
C GLY A 127 -8.90 -11.11 -6.30
N GLU A 128 -8.28 -12.09 -6.97
CA GLU A 128 -8.88 -13.39 -7.33
C GLU A 128 -8.51 -14.52 -6.36
#